data_AF-A0A535PIN3-F1
#
_entry.id   AF-A0A535PIN3-F1
#
_cell.length_a   1.000
_cell.length_b   1.000
_cell.length_c   1.000
_cell.angle_alpha   90.00
_cell.angle_beta   90.00
_cell.angle_gamma   90.00
#
_symmetry.space_group_name_H-M   'P 1'
#
loop_
_entity.id
_entity.type
_entity.pdbx_description
1 polymer ?
#
loop_
_entity_poly.entity_id
_entity_poly.type
_entity_poly.pdbx_seq_one_letter_code
_entity_poly.pdbx_strand_id
1 'polypeptide(L)'
;MRKLIVAATASCLVVLGLAVPSALGAMPTSNAKVVIIVGPVAGSTSFYKSDADAAAAEALKYTSNVVKVYTPTATWAAAKAALQGASIVIYMGHGNGWPSPYGPFQTYTKDGLGLNPSAGSDNSTTKYWGEYYLARDIRLAPNAIVLLHHLCYSAGNSEPGNADPTLSVAKQRVDNMAAGWLRTGARAVVAEVYNSGMWGGAAWYVRQLFTTSQTVDQMWRSNPNFNNHVLSFASARTSGYTAKMDPDGVNKAPFGRSIVGAAGLWTQEVTGTRTRIAATASQ
;
A
#
# COMPACT_ATOMS: atom_id res chain seq x y z
N MET A 1 19.56 -84.16 40.26
CA MET A 1 20.28 -83.10 39.54
C MET A 1 19.44 -82.70 38.33
N ARG A 2 18.98 -81.44 38.29
CA ARG A 2 17.95 -80.92 37.37
C ARG A 2 18.56 -80.53 36.01
N LYS A 3 17.90 -81.02 34.96
CA LYS A 3 17.71 -80.55 33.57
C LYS A 3 17.50 -79.01 33.48
N LEU A 4 17.54 -78.23 32.39
CA LEU A 4 17.88 -78.25 30.96
C LEU A 4 17.66 -76.78 30.47
N ILE A 5 18.39 -76.35 29.42
CA ILE A 5 17.96 -75.51 28.26
C ILE A 5 17.49 -74.03 28.45
N VAL A 6 18.30 -73.13 27.85
CA VAL A 6 18.04 -72.02 26.88
C VAL A 6 16.72 -71.23 26.91
N ALA A 7 16.80 -69.89 26.92
CA ALA A 7 16.05 -69.00 26.01
C ALA A 7 16.53 -67.54 26.08
N ALA A 8 16.88 -66.96 24.93
CA ALA A 8 17.05 -65.53 24.73
C ALA A 8 15.67 -64.85 24.59
N THR A 9 15.48 -63.71 25.23
CA THR A 9 14.28 -62.86 25.05
C THR A 9 14.69 -61.50 24.53
N ALA A 10 14.28 -61.21 23.30
CA ALA A 10 14.27 -59.88 22.71
C ALA A 10 13.09 -59.09 23.27
N SER A 11 13.35 -57.93 23.88
CA SER A 11 12.32 -57.01 24.36
C SER A 11 11.97 -56.00 23.27
N CYS A 12 10.81 -56.16 22.64
CA CYS A 12 10.16 -55.11 21.86
C CYS A 12 9.60 -54.04 22.81
N LEU A 13 10.11 -52.81 22.74
CA LEU A 13 9.45 -51.63 23.29
C LEU A 13 8.49 -51.06 22.24
N VAL A 14 7.19 -51.19 22.50
CA VAL A 14 6.13 -50.47 21.78
C VAL A 14 5.98 -49.11 22.45
N VAL A 15 6.44 -48.04 21.78
CA VAL A 15 6.12 -46.67 22.16
C VAL A 15 4.86 -46.24 21.40
N LEU A 16 3.73 -46.17 22.10
CA LEU A 16 2.52 -45.53 21.60
C LEU A 16 2.73 -44.01 21.58
N GLY A 17 3.07 -43.48 20.40
CA GLY A 17 3.06 -42.04 20.15
C GLY A 17 1.62 -41.54 20.01
N LEU A 18 1.16 -40.77 21.00
CA LEU A 18 -0.05 -39.95 20.86
C LEU A 18 0.26 -38.85 19.84
N ALA A 19 -0.19 -39.03 18.60
CA ALA A 19 -0.20 -37.97 17.60
C ALA A 19 -1.23 -36.92 18.05
N VAL A 20 -0.78 -35.85 18.69
CA VAL A 20 -1.58 -34.63 18.85
C VAL A 20 -1.71 -34.04 17.46
N PRO A 21 -2.90 -33.92 16.86
CA PRO A 21 -3.05 -33.16 15.63
C PRO A 21 -2.65 -31.73 15.98
N SER A 22 -1.47 -31.32 15.51
CA SER A 22 -1.18 -29.90 15.38
C SER A 22 -2.14 -29.42 14.31
N ALA A 23 -3.33 -28.99 14.72
CA ALA A 23 -4.16 -28.14 13.89
C ALA A 23 -3.29 -26.92 13.62
N LEU A 24 -2.62 -26.90 12.47
CA LEU A 24 -2.11 -25.68 11.88
C LEU A 24 -3.35 -24.80 11.77
N GLY A 25 -3.55 -23.94 12.76
CA GLY A 25 -4.68 -23.02 12.79
C GLY A 25 -4.62 -22.27 11.47
N ALA A 26 -5.66 -22.45 10.63
CA ALA A 26 -5.79 -21.67 9.43
C ALA A 26 -5.61 -20.21 9.84
N MET A 27 -4.58 -19.54 9.32
CA MET A 27 -4.42 -18.12 9.56
C MET A 27 -5.76 -17.46 9.19
N PRO A 28 -6.33 -16.61 10.06
CA PRO A 28 -7.57 -15.93 9.72
C PRO A 28 -7.33 -15.19 8.40
N THR A 29 -8.02 -15.64 7.36
CA THR A 29 -7.94 -15.00 6.05
C THR A 29 -8.62 -13.65 6.19
N SER A 30 -7.88 -12.60 5.82
CA SER A 30 -8.40 -11.25 5.89
C SER A 30 -9.49 -11.05 4.83
N ASN A 31 -10.57 -10.36 5.20
CA ASN A 31 -11.60 -9.90 4.25
C ASN A 31 -11.23 -8.56 3.58
N ALA A 32 -10.02 -8.04 3.81
CA ALA A 32 -9.57 -6.78 3.24
C ALA A 32 -9.59 -6.83 1.72
N LYS A 33 -10.24 -5.83 1.11
CA LYS A 33 -10.22 -5.66 -0.34
C LYS A 33 -8.97 -4.88 -0.75
N VAL A 34 -8.13 -5.48 -1.58
CA VAL A 34 -6.92 -4.87 -2.12
C VAL A 34 -7.16 -4.53 -3.59
N VAL A 35 -7.06 -3.25 -3.93
CA VAL A 35 -7.23 -2.76 -5.31
C VAL A 35 -5.90 -2.23 -5.81
N ILE A 36 -5.45 -2.74 -6.95
CA ILE A 36 -4.17 -2.39 -7.55
C ILE A 36 -4.44 -1.82 -8.94
N ILE A 37 -4.05 -0.58 -9.17
CA ILE A 37 -4.32 0.16 -10.40
C ILE A 37 -3.00 0.50 -11.09
N VAL A 38 -2.90 0.16 -12.38
CA VAL A 38 -1.76 0.55 -13.24
C VAL A 38 -2.27 1.35 -14.43
N GLY A 39 -1.96 2.64 -14.46
CA GLY A 39 -2.29 3.52 -15.59
C GLY A 39 -1.36 3.34 -16.80
N PRO A 40 -1.70 3.91 -17.96
CA PRO A 40 -0.79 3.98 -19.11
C PRO A 40 0.43 4.84 -18.76
N VAL A 41 1.66 4.34 -18.95
CA VAL A 41 2.93 5.05 -18.65
C VAL A 41 3.99 4.85 -19.74
N ALA A 42 3.53 4.67 -20.97
CA ALA A 42 4.32 4.43 -22.17
C ALA A 42 5.36 3.32 -21.97
N GLY A 43 6.65 3.61 -22.20
CA GLY A 43 7.74 2.64 -22.13
C GLY A 43 7.93 1.96 -20.77
N SER A 44 7.43 2.54 -19.68
CA SER A 44 7.56 1.98 -18.33
C SER A 44 6.45 0.99 -17.96
N THR A 45 5.50 0.75 -18.85
CA THR A 45 4.26 0.01 -18.54
C THR A 45 4.54 -1.42 -18.08
N SER A 46 5.45 -2.13 -18.75
CA SER A 46 5.81 -3.50 -18.37
C SER A 46 6.43 -3.57 -16.97
N PHE A 47 7.26 -2.58 -16.62
CA PHE A 47 7.88 -2.48 -15.30
C PHE A 47 6.82 -2.23 -14.21
N TYR A 48 5.90 -1.27 -14.42
CA TYR A 48 4.87 -0.97 -13.42
C TYR A 48 3.90 -2.14 -13.23
N LYS A 49 3.52 -2.83 -14.32
CA LYS A 49 2.72 -4.05 -14.22
C LYS A 49 3.43 -5.14 -13.44
N SER A 50 4.72 -5.35 -13.69
CA SER A 50 5.51 -6.36 -12.96
C SER A 50 5.59 -6.06 -11.47
N ASP A 51 5.77 -4.79 -11.08
CA ASP A 51 5.81 -4.40 -9.67
C ASP A 51 4.43 -4.53 -9.00
N ALA A 52 3.38 -4.12 -9.72
CA ALA A 52 2.00 -4.30 -9.30
C ALA A 52 1.62 -5.79 -9.16
N ASP A 53 2.14 -6.66 -10.03
CA ASP A 53 1.97 -8.11 -9.96
C ASP A 53 2.66 -8.72 -8.73
N ALA A 54 3.83 -8.22 -8.35
CA ALA A 54 4.48 -8.63 -7.10
C ALA A 54 3.62 -8.24 -5.89
N ALA A 55 3.03 -7.04 -5.87
CA ALA A 55 2.13 -6.61 -4.80
C ALA A 55 0.84 -7.45 -4.77
N ALA A 56 0.27 -7.78 -5.94
CA ALA A 56 -0.90 -8.64 -6.05
C ALA A 56 -0.62 -10.05 -5.53
N ALA A 57 0.52 -10.64 -5.93
CA ALA A 57 0.94 -11.95 -5.49
C ALA A 57 1.20 -12.01 -3.98
N GLU A 58 1.75 -10.94 -3.38
CA GLU A 58 1.90 -10.86 -1.93
C GLU A 58 0.53 -10.75 -1.23
N ALA A 59 -0.39 -9.93 -1.75
CA ALA A 59 -1.73 -9.75 -1.17
C ALA A 59 -2.54 -11.07 -1.18
N LEU A 60 -2.43 -11.84 -2.27
CA LEU A 60 -3.12 -13.13 -2.44
C LEU A 60 -2.72 -14.19 -1.40
N LYS A 61 -1.60 -14.00 -0.69
CA LYS A 61 -1.22 -14.87 0.44
C LYS A 61 -2.11 -14.68 1.67
N TYR A 62 -2.80 -13.55 1.78
CA TYR A 62 -3.49 -13.11 3.00
C TYR A 62 -4.98 -12.83 2.81
N THR A 63 -5.40 -12.51 1.57
CA THR A 63 -6.80 -12.30 1.21
C THR A 63 -7.10 -12.80 -0.20
N SER A 64 -8.32 -13.30 -0.41
CA SER A 64 -8.83 -13.67 -1.74
C SER A 64 -9.41 -12.47 -2.51
N ASN A 65 -9.55 -11.30 -1.88
CA ASN A 65 -10.23 -10.13 -2.46
C ASN A 65 -9.23 -9.14 -3.07
N VAL A 66 -8.53 -9.57 -4.13
CA VAL A 66 -7.55 -8.76 -4.86
C VAL A 66 -8.11 -8.41 -6.24
N VAL A 67 -8.21 -7.10 -6.54
CA VAL A 67 -8.72 -6.59 -7.81
C VAL A 67 -7.62 -5.82 -8.55
N LYS A 68 -7.34 -6.21 -9.78
CA LYS A 68 -6.35 -5.57 -10.67
C LYS A 68 -7.06 -4.75 -11.74
N VAL A 69 -6.69 -3.49 -11.89
CA VAL A 69 -7.21 -2.58 -12.92
C VAL A 69 -6.03 -2.01 -13.70
N TYR A 70 -5.59 -2.71 -14.74
CA TYR A 70 -4.35 -2.39 -15.45
C TYR A 70 -4.62 -1.90 -16.87
N THR A 71 -3.79 -0.97 -17.35
CA THR A 71 -3.76 -0.54 -18.74
C THR A 71 -3.59 -1.75 -19.69
N PRO A 72 -4.21 -1.80 -20.89
CA PRO A 72 -4.98 -0.74 -21.57
C PRO A 72 -6.46 -0.67 -21.18
N THR A 73 -6.90 -1.37 -20.13
CA THR A 73 -8.31 -1.37 -19.69
C THR A 73 -8.54 -0.60 -18.39
N ALA A 74 -7.50 0.03 -17.83
CA ALA A 74 -7.57 0.89 -16.65
C ALA A 74 -8.29 2.20 -16.96
N THR A 75 -9.60 2.14 -17.11
CA THR A 75 -10.48 3.30 -17.31
C THR A 75 -11.01 3.84 -15.98
N TRP A 76 -11.55 5.06 -15.99
CA TRP A 76 -12.26 5.59 -14.83
C TRP A 76 -13.42 4.73 -14.38
N ALA A 77 -14.20 4.16 -15.32
CA ALA A 77 -15.32 3.29 -14.96
C ALA A 77 -14.84 2.04 -14.20
N ALA A 78 -13.76 1.40 -14.68
CA ALA A 78 -13.17 0.24 -14.02
C ALA A 78 -12.57 0.59 -12.64
N ALA A 79 -11.78 1.68 -12.56
CA ALA A 79 -11.19 2.14 -11.31
C ALA A 79 -12.27 2.50 -10.28
N LYS A 80 -13.29 3.29 -10.68
CA LYS A 80 -14.40 3.69 -9.82
C LYS A 80 -15.13 2.48 -9.24
N ALA A 81 -15.42 1.46 -10.06
CA ALA A 81 -16.09 0.25 -9.60
C ALA A 81 -15.19 -0.56 -8.64
N ALA A 82 -13.91 -0.73 -8.98
CA ALA A 82 -12.97 -1.48 -8.17
C ALA A 82 -12.74 -0.83 -6.80
N LEU A 83 -12.61 0.49 -6.73
CA LEU A 83 -12.24 1.20 -5.50
C LEU A 83 -13.32 1.18 -4.40
N GLN A 84 -14.59 0.92 -4.73
CA GLN A 84 -15.64 0.92 -3.71
C GLN A 84 -15.38 -0.11 -2.62
N GLY A 85 -15.32 0.36 -1.36
CA GLY A 85 -15.05 -0.48 -0.19
C GLY A 85 -13.65 -1.10 -0.16
N ALA A 86 -12.68 -0.56 -0.92
CA ALA A 86 -11.30 -1.04 -0.82
C ALA A 86 -10.66 -0.63 0.52
N SER A 87 -9.96 -1.56 1.16
CA SER A 87 -9.19 -1.32 2.39
C SER A 87 -7.77 -0.88 2.07
N ILE A 88 -7.20 -1.42 1.00
CA ILE A 88 -5.85 -1.09 0.54
C ILE A 88 -5.95 -0.73 -0.94
N VAL A 89 -5.53 0.48 -1.28
CA VAL A 89 -5.44 0.94 -2.67
C VAL A 89 -3.97 1.10 -3.01
N ILE A 90 -3.54 0.55 -4.15
CA ILE A 90 -2.19 0.71 -4.69
C ILE A 90 -2.34 1.33 -6.08
N TYR A 91 -1.67 2.45 -6.33
CA TYR A 91 -1.69 3.10 -7.63
C TYR A 91 -0.27 3.33 -8.16
N MET A 92 -0.06 2.93 -9.41
CA MET A 92 1.14 3.18 -10.20
C MET A 92 0.72 3.78 -11.56
N GLY A 93 1.25 4.94 -11.93
CA GLY A 93 0.83 5.60 -13.16
C GLY A 93 1.41 7.00 -13.35
N HIS A 94 0.85 7.76 -14.29
CA HIS A 94 1.19 9.18 -14.43
C HIS A 94 0.59 10.02 -13.30
N GLY A 95 1.45 10.79 -12.64
CA GLY A 95 1.05 11.79 -11.66
C GLY A 95 0.75 13.11 -12.35
N ASN A 96 -0.24 13.84 -11.83
CA ASN A 96 -0.54 15.21 -12.24
C ASN A 96 -0.76 16.06 -10.99
N GLY A 97 0.24 16.11 -10.12
CA GLY A 97 0.13 16.81 -8.84
C GLY A 97 0.22 18.33 -8.96
N TRP A 98 -0.16 19.05 -7.91
CA TRP A 98 0.01 20.50 -7.82
C TRP A 98 0.90 20.91 -6.63
N PRO A 99 1.82 21.88 -6.77
CA PRO A 99 2.20 22.59 -7.99
C PRO A 99 2.93 21.75 -9.05
N SER A 100 2.63 22.00 -10.32
CA SER A 100 3.32 21.42 -11.47
C SER A 100 3.47 22.46 -12.58
N PRO A 101 4.38 22.26 -13.55
CA PRO A 101 4.53 23.17 -14.69
C PRO A 101 3.30 23.19 -15.62
N TYR A 102 2.34 22.28 -15.45
CA TYR A 102 1.20 22.11 -16.35
C TYR A 102 -0.03 22.89 -15.89
N GLY A 103 -0.19 24.13 -16.38
CA GLY A 103 -1.39 24.94 -16.16
C GLY A 103 -1.69 25.26 -14.69
N PRO A 104 -2.69 26.12 -14.40
CA PRO A 104 -3.06 26.45 -13.03
C PRO A 104 -3.71 25.25 -12.31
N PHE A 105 -3.78 25.35 -10.98
CA PHE A 105 -4.53 24.40 -10.16
C PHE A 105 -6.00 24.31 -10.59
N GLN A 106 -6.50 23.08 -10.72
CA GLN A 106 -7.92 22.78 -10.77
C GLN A 106 -8.17 21.32 -10.37
N THR A 107 -9.36 21.04 -9.86
CA THR A 107 -9.69 19.79 -9.18
C THR A 107 -10.07 18.64 -10.11
N TYR A 108 -10.37 18.90 -11.38
CA TYR A 108 -10.79 17.91 -12.38
C TYR A 108 -9.66 17.04 -12.90
N THR A 109 -8.42 17.53 -12.95
CA THR A 109 -7.28 16.72 -13.41
C THR A 109 -6.13 16.62 -12.42
N LYS A 110 -6.01 17.56 -11.47
CA LYS A 110 -4.90 17.54 -10.53
C LYS A 110 -5.13 16.56 -9.38
N ASP A 111 -4.05 16.01 -8.87
CA ASP A 111 -4.01 15.29 -7.58
C ASP A 111 -4.94 14.06 -7.55
N GLY A 112 -4.88 13.24 -8.61
CA GLY A 112 -5.69 12.02 -8.73
C GLY A 112 -5.06 10.96 -9.63
N LEU A 113 -5.87 10.35 -10.50
CA LEU A 113 -5.46 9.21 -11.32
C LEU A 113 -5.25 9.61 -12.79
N GLY A 114 -4.12 9.22 -13.38
CA GLY A 114 -3.92 9.11 -14.83
C GLY A 114 -4.32 7.72 -15.32
N LEU A 115 -5.35 7.65 -16.17
CA LEU A 115 -6.01 6.41 -16.61
C LEU A 115 -6.17 6.38 -18.13
N ASN A 116 -6.49 5.22 -18.69
CA ASN A 116 -6.88 5.10 -20.09
C ASN A 116 -8.20 5.89 -20.35
N PRO A 117 -8.31 6.61 -21.49
CA PRO A 117 -9.54 7.33 -21.83
C PRO A 117 -10.71 6.39 -22.13
N SER A 118 -10.42 5.21 -22.67
CA SER A 118 -11.36 4.13 -23.00
C SER A 118 -10.67 2.78 -22.86
N ALA A 119 -11.46 1.70 -22.73
CA ALA A 119 -10.92 0.35 -22.63
C ALA A 119 -10.35 -0.09 -23.97
N GLY A 120 -9.16 -0.71 -23.96
CA GLY A 120 -8.49 -1.13 -25.19
C GLY A 120 -7.84 0.02 -25.95
N SER A 121 -7.60 1.17 -25.29
CA SER A 121 -6.72 2.22 -25.80
C SER A 121 -5.26 1.70 -25.83
N ASP A 122 -4.27 2.59 -25.73
CA ASP A 122 -2.86 2.23 -25.74
C ASP A 122 -2.23 2.35 -24.33
N ASN A 123 -0.92 2.10 -24.23
CA ASN A 123 -0.19 2.16 -22.97
C ASN A 123 0.38 3.57 -22.68
N SER A 124 0.09 4.60 -23.47
CA SER A 124 0.65 5.96 -23.39
C SER A 124 -0.39 7.08 -23.22
N THR A 125 -1.58 6.92 -23.79
CA THR A 125 -2.62 7.93 -23.83
C THR A 125 -3.32 8.00 -22.48
N THR A 126 -3.15 9.13 -21.81
CA THR A 126 -3.64 9.34 -20.44
C THR A 126 -4.76 10.36 -20.42
N LYS A 127 -5.84 10.01 -19.72
CA LYS A 127 -6.88 10.95 -19.25
C LYS A 127 -6.79 11.06 -17.73
N TYR A 128 -6.70 12.28 -17.25
CA TYR A 128 -6.58 12.57 -15.83
C TYR A 128 -7.94 12.75 -15.16
N TRP A 129 -8.09 12.16 -13.98
CA TRP A 129 -9.24 12.23 -13.09
C TRP A 129 -8.75 12.70 -11.73
N GLY A 130 -8.84 14.01 -11.51
CA GLY A 130 -8.31 14.69 -10.33
C GLY A 130 -9.14 14.52 -9.07
N GLU A 131 -8.74 15.24 -8.02
CA GLU A 131 -9.30 15.14 -6.67
C GLU A 131 -10.82 15.35 -6.60
N TYR A 132 -11.43 16.08 -7.55
CA TYR A 132 -12.88 16.25 -7.65
C TYR A 132 -13.57 14.90 -7.85
N TYR A 133 -13.07 14.08 -8.77
CA TYR A 133 -13.67 12.80 -9.10
C TYR A 133 -13.46 11.78 -7.99
N LEU A 134 -12.28 11.78 -7.37
CA LEU A 134 -12.00 10.95 -6.19
C LEU A 134 -12.99 11.25 -5.07
N ALA A 135 -13.07 12.52 -4.64
CA ALA A 135 -13.92 12.92 -3.52
C ALA A 135 -15.42 12.69 -3.80
N ARG A 136 -15.87 12.90 -5.03
CA ARG A 136 -17.27 12.73 -5.40
C ARG A 136 -17.69 11.27 -5.48
N ASP A 137 -16.90 10.44 -6.17
CA ASP A 137 -17.35 9.13 -6.66
C ASP A 137 -16.80 7.93 -5.88
N ILE A 138 -15.78 8.11 -5.05
CA ILE A 138 -15.09 7.00 -4.38
C ILE A 138 -15.42 6.98 -2.89
N ARG A 139 -15.79 5.81 -2.38
CA ARG A 139 -15.96 5.52 -0.96
C ARG A 139 -15.12 4.30 -0.60
N LEU A 140 -14.01 4.51 0.09
CA LEU A 140 -13.16 3.43 0.57
C LEU A 140 -13.73 2.81 1.86
N ALA A 141 -13.22 1.65 2.24
CA ALA A 141 -13.59 1.04 3.51
C ALA A 141 -13.15 1.93 4.71
N PRO A 142 -13.80 1.80 5.89
CA PRO A 142 -13.25 2.36 7.11
C PRO A 142 -11.80 1.94 7.29
N ASN A 143 -10.96 2.85 7.77
CA ASN A 143 -9.52 2.61 8.00
C ASN A 143 -8.72 2.27 6.74
N ALA A 144 -9.26 2.53 5.55
CA ALA A 144 -8.51 2.30 4.33
C ALA A 144 -7.24 3.16 4.25
N ILE A 145 -6.24 2.64 3.54
CA ILE A 145 -5.03 3.39 3.20
C ILE A 145 -4.78 3.34 1.70
N VAL A 146 -4.06 4.35 1.21
CA VAL A 146 -3.65 4.48 -0.19
C VAL A 146 -2.13 4.46 -0.27
N LEU A 147 -1.60 3.65 -1.17
CA LEU A 147 -0.18 3.52 -1.49
C LEU A 147 0.05 4.03 -2.92
N LEU A 148 0.78 5.13 -3.05
CA LEU A 148 1.13 5.75 -4.33
C LEU A 148 2.57 5.40 -4.66
N HIS A 149 2.77 4.61 -5.71
CA HIS A 149 4.09 4.11 -6.11
C HIS A 149 4.42 4.58 -7.53
N HIS A 150 5.70 4.88 -7.77
CA HIS A 150 6.18 5.36 -9.08
C HIS A 150 5.40 6.56 -9.62
N LEU A 151 4.89 7.42 -8.73
CA LEU A 151 3.95 8.48 -9.08
C LEU A 151 4.60 9.86 -8.95
N CYS A 152 4.74 10.55 -10.07
CA CYS A 152 5.28 11.91 -10.08
C CYS A 152 4.46 12.83 -9.16
N TYR A 153 5.15 13.76 -8.48
CA TYR A 153 4.55 14.74 -7.56
C TYR A 153 3.96 14.19 -6.27
N SER A 154 3.84 12.88 -6.09
CA SER A 154 3.10 12.30 -4.97
C SER A 154 3.83 12.42 -3.62
N ALA A 155 5.16 12.31 -3.60
CA ALA A 155 5.97 12.44 -2.40
C ALA A 155 6.66 13.81 -2.29
N GLY A 156 6.29 14.75 -3.17
CA GLY A 156 6.92 16.07 -3.29
C GLY A 156 7.92 16.18 -4.44
N ASN A 157 8.34 15.06 -5.04
CA ASN A 157 9.25 14.99 -6.18
C ASN A 157 8.76 15.73 -7.45
N SER A 158 9.68 15.96 -8.39
CA SER A 158 9.38 16.33 -9.77
C SER A 158 9.27 15.08 -10.67
N GLU A 159 8.95 15.29 -11.95
CA GLU A 159 9.10 14.26 -12.98
C GLU A 159 10.57 13.91 -13.23
N PRO A 160 10.86 12.67 -13.69
CA PRO A 160 12.21 12.30 -14.12
C PRO A 160 12.76 13.28 -15.16
N GLY A 161 14.01 13.71 -14.96
CA GLY A 161 14.70 14.66 -15.84
C GLY A 161 14.44 16.14 -15.52
N ASN A 162 13.47 16.45 -14.66
CA ASN A 162 13.23 17.81 -14.19
C ASN A 162 14.02 18.13 -12.91
N ALA A 163 14.29 19.41 -12.68
CA ALA A 163 14.95 19.87 -11.48
C ALA A 163 14.15 19.52 -10.21
N ASP A 164 14.89 19.25 -9.14
CA ASP A 164 14.31 19.05 -7.83
C ASP A 164 13.58 20.33 -7.35
N PRO A 165 12.40 20.19 -6.72
CA PRO A 165 11.65 21.32 -6.22
C PRO A 165 12.26 21.86 -4.92
N THR A 166 11.84 23.06 -4.53
CA THR A 166 12.11 23.56 -3.17
C THR A 166 11.29 22.77 -2.14
N LEU A 167 11.72 22.76 -0.87
CA LEU A 167 10.98 22.13 0.22
C LEU A 167 9.54 22.67 0.33
N SER A 168 9.33 23.97 0.12
CA SER A 168 7.99 24.56 0.16
C SER A 168 7.08 23.99 -0.93
N VAL A 169 7.58 23.83 -2.15
CA VAL A 169 6.83 23.22 -3.26
C VAL A 169 6.57 21.74 -2.97
N ALA A 170 7.56 21.02 -2.45
CA ALA A 170 7.42 19.61 -2.10
C ALA A 170 6.34 19.38 -1.03
N LYS A 171 6.30 20.22 0.02
CA LYS A 171 5.25 20.17 1.05
C LYS A 171 3.85 20.39 0.44
N GLN A 172 3.70 21.35 -0.47
CA GLN A 172 2.42 21.59 -1.15
C GLN A 172 1.99 20.40 -2.00
N ARG A 173 2.91 19.81 -2.76
CA ARG A 173 2.65 18.61 -3.58
C ARG A 173 2.15 17.43 -2.76
N VAL A 174 2.81 17.12 -1.65
CA VAL A 174 2.41 16.05 -0.72
C VAL A 174 1.00 16.30 -0.19
N ASP A 175 0.74 17.52 0.27
CA ASP A 175 -0.55 17.87 0.88
C ASP A 175 -1.70 17.86 -0.14
N ASN A 176 -1.47 18.40 -1.35
CA ASN A 176 -2.45 18.43 -2.42
C ASN A 176 -2.77 17.02 -2.94
N MET A 177 -1.75 16.20 -3.22
CA MET A 177 -1.94 14.84 -3.72
C MET A 177 -2.77 13.99 -2.75
N ALA A 178 -2.53 14.12 -1.45
CA ALA A 178 -3.26 13.34 -0.45
C ALA A 178 -4.72 13.79 -0.28
N ALA A 179 -5.03 15.07 -0.48
CA ALA A 179 -6.33 15.66 -0.13
C ALA A 179 -7.54 14.96 -0.78
N GLY A 180 -7.44 14.65 -2.09
CA GLY A 180 -8.49 13.94 -2.82
C GLY A 180 -8.76 12.54 -2.26
N TRP A 181 -7.69 11.80 -1.97
CA TRP A 181 -7.76 10.45 -1.40
C TRP A 181 -8.32 10.45 0.02
N LEU A 182 -7.92 11.40 0.86
CA LEU A 182 -8.44 11.51 2.23
C LEU A 182 -9.96 11.77 2.25
N ARG A 183 -10.48 12.54 1.28
CA ARG A 183 -11.93 12.75 1.12
C ARG A 183 -12.70 11.51 0.66
N THR A 184 -12.03 10.44 0.22
CA THR A 184 -12.68 9.16 -0.09
C THR A 184 -12.97 8.31 1.15
N GLY A 185 -12.47 8.72 2.32
CA GLY A 185 -12.52 7.96 3.57
C GLY A 185 -11.20 7.30 3.96
N ALA A 186 -10.16 7.40 3.11
CA ALA A 186 -8.82 6.97 3.47
C ALA A 186 -8.34 7.65 4.76
N ARG A 187 -7.67 6.91 5.63
CA ARG A 187 -7.09 7.42 6.87
C ARG A 187 -5.62 7.78 6.72
N ALA A 188 -4.94 7.20 5.73
CA ALA A 188 -3.57 7.54 5.39
C ALA A 188 -3.31 7.41 3.88
N VAL A 189 -2.44 8.27 3.36
CA VAL A 189 -1.89 8.21 2.01
C VAL A 189 -0.37 8.15 2.14
N VAL A 190 0.24 7.08 1.63
CA VAL A 190 1.69 6.86 1.63
C VAL A 190 2.18 6.96 0.20
N ALA A 191 3.28 7.67 -0.03
CA ALA A 191 3.90 7.79 -1.35
C ALA A 191 5.36 7.34 -1.32
N GLU A 192 5.74 6.54 -2.32
CA GLU A 192 7.03 5.86 -2.47
C GLU A 192 7.44 5.84 -3.94
N VAL A 193 8.20 6.86 -4.35
CA VAL A 193 8.37 7.16 -5.78
C VAL A 193 9.45 6.31 -6.44
N TYR A 194 10.52 5.99 -5.72
CA TYR A 194 11.72 5.39 -6.32
C TYR A 194 11.84 3.88 -6.07
N ASN A 195 10.99 3.32 -5.22
CA ASN A 195 11.15 1.96 -4.69
C ASN A 195 10.23 0.97 -5.41
N SER A 196 10.73 -0.26 -5.65
CA SER A 196 9.98 -1.36 -6.27
C SER A 196 10.21 -2.69 -5.55
N GLY A 197 9.32 -3.65 -5.80
CA GLY A 197 9.40 -5.03 -5.36
C GLY A 197 9.27 -5.23 -3.85
N MET A 198 9.83 -6.34 -3.37
CA MET A 198 9.80 -6.73 -1.95
C MET A 198 10.79 -5.95 -1.08
N TRP A 199 11.67 -5.15 -1.67
CA TRP A 199 12.72 -4.41 -0.98
C TRP A 199 12.36 -2.92 -0.88
N GLY A 200 11.21 -2.66 -0.24
CA GLY A 200 10.71 -1.32 0.03
C GLY A 200 9.68 -0.77 -0.95
N GLY A 201 9.34 -1.51 -2.02
CA GLY A 201 8.23 -1.20 -2.93
C GLY A 201 6.85 -1.61 -2.41
N ALA A 202 5.85 -1.61 -3.30
CA ALA A 202 4.46 -1.84 -2.93
C ALA A 202 4.22 -3.22 -2.27
N ALA A 203 4.91 -4.26 -2.74
CA ALA A 203 4.78 -5.61 -2.19
C ALA A 203 5.30 -5.70 -0.75
N TRP A 204 6.35 -4.94 -0.40
CA TRP A 204 6.82 -4.84 0.99
C TRP A 204 5.75 -4.27 1.92
N TYR A 205 5.09 -3.18 1.52
CA TYR A 205 4.01 -2.57 2.29
C TYR A 205 2.83 -3.51 2.47
N VAL A 206 2.42 -4.20 1.40
CA VAL A 206 1.37 -5.23 1.47
C VAL A 206 1.72 -6.27 2.53
N ARG A 207 2.94 -6.82 2.50
CA ARG A 207 3.40 -7.78 3.50
C ARG A 207 3.28 -7.22 4.91
N GLN A 208 3.80 -6.02 5.16
CA GLN A 208 3.78 -5.43 6.50
C GLN A 208 2.35 -5.24 7.02
N LEU A 209 1.42 -4.78 6.17
CA LEU A 209 0.02 -4.58 6.54
C LEU A 209 -0.64 -5.86 7.05
N PHE A 210 -0.32 -7.00 6.44
CA PHE A 210 -0.93 -8.29 6.80
C PHE A 210 -0.18 -9.06 7.89
N THR A 211 1.12 -8.82 8.08
CA THR A 211 1.97 -9.67 8.94
C THR A 211 2.45 -9.02 10.22
N THR A 212 2.26 -7.71 10.38
CA THR A 212 2.74 -6.98 11.56
C THR A 212 1.60 -6.39 12.38
N SER A 213 1.88 -6.13 13.65
CA SER A 213 1.02 -5.35 14.55
C SER A 213 1.78 -4.09 14.92
N GLN A 214 1.68 -3.08 14.07
CA GLN A 214 2.35 -1.78 14.25
C GLN A 214 1.46 -0.67 13.71
N THR A 215 1.80 0.58 14.02
CA THR A 215 1.12 1.72 13.41
C THR A 215 1.57 1.92 11.97
N VAL A 216 0.75 2.59 11.15
CA VAL A 216 1.10 2.94 9.77
C VAL A 216 2.37 3.82 9.71
N ASP A 217 2.61 4.67 10.72
CA ASP A 217 3.88 5.43 10.82
C ASP A 217 5.10 4.55 11.08
N GLN A 218 4.98 3.57 11.99
CA GLN A 218 6.04 2.60 12.26
C GLN A 218 6.32 1.74 11.03
N MET A 219 5.29 1.31 10.32
CA MET A 219 5.42 0.63 9.03
C MET A 219 6.16 1.52 8.01
N TRP A 220 5.77 2.78 7.86
CA TRP A 220 6.45 3.69 6.92
C TRP A 220 7.93 3.93 7.28
N ARG A 221 8.25 4.07 8.57
CA ARG A 221 9.63 4.25 9.06
C ARG A 221 10.48 2.98 9.04
N SER A 222 9.88 1.80 9.09
CA SER A 222 10.60 0.52 9.02
C SER A 222 10.87 0.05 7.60
N ASN A 223 10.41 0.80 6.59
CA ASN A 223 10.76 0.54 5.20
C ASN A 223 12.29 0.56 5.04
N PRO A 224 12.89 -0.41 4.30
CA PRO A 224 14.33 -0.46 4.07
C PRO A 224 14.96 0.83 3.54
N ASN A 225 14.17 1.69 2.87
CA ASN A 225 14.62 2.96 2.30
C ASN A 225 14.36 4.16 3.23
N PHE A 226 14.32 3.93 4.54
CA PHE A 226 14.21 4.98 5.55
C PHE A 226 15.51 5.79 5.66
N ASN A 227 15.42 7.07 5.31
CA ASN A 227 16.52 8.03 5.31
C ASN A 227 16.76 8.63 6.69
N ASN A 228 15.80 8.50 7.61
CA ASN A 228 15.86 9.09 8.95
C ASN A 228 16.01 10.63 8.94
N HIS A 229 15.40 11.28 7.95
CA HIS A 229 15.37 12.74 7.79
C HIS A 229 13.95 13.30 7.96
N VAL A 230 13.16 12.68 8.83
CA VAL A 230 11.73 12.96 8.92
C VAL A 230 11.48 14.41 9.31
N LEU A 231 10.72 15.09 8.47
CA LEU A 231 10.12 16.38 8.76
C LEU A 231 8.60 16.24 8.79
N SER A 232 7.95 17.07 9.60
CA SER A 232 6.50 17.02 9.83
C SER A 232 5.90 18.42 9.69
N PHE A 233 4.67 18.49 9.17
CA PHE A 233 3.91 19.73 9.06
C PHE A 233 2.41 19.43 9.08
N ALA A 234 1.61 20.39 9.54
CA ALA A 234 0.16 20.27 9.49
C ALA A 234 -0.32 20.32 8.03
N SER A 235 -1.29 19.48 7.69
CA SER A 235 -1.99 19.55 6.40
C SER A 235 -2.81 20.83 6.34
N ALA A 236 -2.58 21.65 5.32
CA ALA A 236 -3.40 22.82 5.01
C ALA A 236 -4.67 22.42 4.25
N ARG A 237 -4.64 21.28 3.55
CA ARG A 237 -5.75 20.78 2.72
C ARG A 237 -6.75 19.92 3.49
N THR A 238 -6.33 19.32 4.60
CA THR A 238 -7.14 18.41 5.42
C THR A 238 -6.94 18.71 6.90
N SER A 239 -7.87 19.48 7.49
CA SER A 239 -7.78 19.89 8.90
C SER A 239 -7.64 18.70 9.85
N GLY A 240 -6.74 18.82 10.84
CA GLY A 240 -6.44 17.78 11.82
C GLY A 240 -5.49 16.67 11.33
N TYR A 241 -5.11 16.67 10.05
CA TYR A 241 -4.16 15.70 9.50
C TYR A 241 -2.74 16.27 9.52
N THR A 242 -1.76 15.37 9.68
CA THR A 242 -0.33 15.70 9.63
C THR A 242 0.29 15.05 8.41
N ALA A 243 1.13 15.80 7.70
CA ALA A 243 1.98 15.30 6.64
C ALA A 243 3.41 15.12 7.18
N LYS A 244 4.05 14.02 6.79
CA LYS A 244 5.45 13.73 7.06
C LYS A 244 6.15 13.39 5.75
N MET A 245 7.40 13.81 5.64
CA MET A 245 8.28 13.48 4.51
C MET A 245 9.58 12.93 5.06
N ASP A 246 10.22 12.05 4.30
CA ASP A 246 11.53 11.48 4.63
C ASP A 246 12.50 11.68 3.45
N PRO A 247 12.91 12.95 3.19
CA PRO A 247 13.80 13.26 2.08
C PRO A 247 15.16 12.56 2.17
N ASP A 248 15.83 12.44 1.04
CA ASP A 248 17.16 11.83 0.94
C ASP A 248 18.23 12.65 1.70
N GLY A 249 17.99 13.94 1.91
CA GLY A 249 18.78 14.77 2.81
C GLY A 249 17.92 15.57 3.78
N VAL A 250 18.48 15.93 4.94
CA VAL A 250 17.79 16.74 5.95
C VAL A 250 17.20 18.01 5.34
N ASN A 251 15.87 18.07 5.28
CA ASN A 251 15.07 19.18 4.74
C ASN A 251 15.40 19.57 3.28
N LYS A 252 15.99 18.67 2.48
CA LYS A 252 16.41 18.96 1.10
C LYS A 252 16.04 17.81 0.16
N ALA A 253 15.83 18.14 -1.11
CA ALA A 253 15.59 17.15 -2.14
C ALA A 253 16.78 16.15 -2.28
N PRO A 254 16.58 14.99 -2.90
CA PRO A 254 15.32 14.46 -3.44
C PRO A 254 14.20 14.17 -2.42
N PHE A 255 12.95 14.25 -2.89
CA PHE A 255 11.75 14.02 -2.08
C PHE A 255 10.99 12.77 -2.56
N GLY A 256 11.48 11.59 -2.17
CA GLY A 256 10.96 10.31 -2.66
C GLY A 256 9.87 9.65 -1.82
N ARG A 257 9.68 10.10 -0.56
CA ARG A 257 8.86 9.38 0.43
C ARG A 257 8.04 10.32 1.30
N SER A 258 6.75 10.04 1.45
CA SER A 258 5.87 10.80 2.34
C SER A 258 4.71 9.97 2.89
N ILE A 259 4.11 10.44 3.98
CA ILE A 259 2.84 9.95 4.50
C ILE A 259 1.99 11.14 4.96
N VAL A 260 0.70 11.11 4.63
CA VAL A 260 -0.28 12.09 5.13
C VAL A 260 -1.41 11.37 5.84
N GLY A 261 -1.68 11.77 7.07
CA GLY A 261 -2.88 11.43 7.82
C GLY A 261 -2.67 10.76 9.16
N ALA A 262 -3.56 9.82 9.50
CA ALA A 262 -3.64 9.22 10.82
C ALA A 262 -2.49 8.20 11.04
N ALA A 263 -1.30 8.73 11.32
CA ALA A 263 -0.08 8.00 11.61
C ALA A 263 -0.23 6.91 12.70
N GLY A 264 -1.17 7.07 13.62
CA GLY A 264 -1.46 6.12 14.71
C GLY A 264 -2.40 4.96 14.37
N LEU A 265 -2.92 4.88 13.15
CA LEU A 265 -3.75 3.76 12.68
C LEU A 265 -2.94 2.46 12.71
N TRP A 266 -3.51 1.36 13.21
CA TRP A 266 -2.84 0.07 13.23
C TRP A 266 -3.04 -0.73 11.93
N THR A 267 -2.01 -1.46 11.51
CA THR A 267 -2.04 -2.36 10.33
C THR A 267 -3.21 -3.37 10.37
N GLN A 268 -3.57 -3.84 11.57
CA GLN A 268 -4.69 -4.76 11.80
C GLN A 268 -6.06 -4.11 11.61
N GLU A 269 -6.17 -2.80 11.86
CA GLU A 269 -7.39 -2.04 11.61
C GLU A 269 -7.63 -1.83 10.11
N VAL A 270 -6.54 -1.72 9.33
CA VAL A 270 -6.60 -1.66 7.87
C VAL A 270 -7.06 -3.00 7.28
N THR A 271 -6.48 -4.10 7.78
CA THR A 271 -6.72 -5.43 7.21
C THR A 271 -7.90 -6.18 7.86
N GLY A 272 -8.49 -5.64 8.92
CA GLY A 272 -9.58 -6.29 9.65
C GLY A 272 -9.16 -7.58 10.38
N THR A 273 -7.86 -7.89 10.44
CA THR A 273 -7.31 -9.02 11.18
C THR A 273 -7.21 -8.66 12.66
N ARG A 274 -8.35 -8.60 13.36
CA ARG A 274 -8.30 -8.49 14.82
C ARG A 274 -7.64 -9.75 15.37
N THR A 275 -6.44 -9.64 15.95
CA THR A 275 -6.04 -10.60 16.97
C THR A 275 -7.05 -10.45 18.08
N ARG A 276 -7.86 -11.48 18.32
CA ARG A 276 -8.57 -11.56 19.60
C ARG A 276 -7.49 -11.60 20.66
N ILE A 277 -7.19 -10.48 21.31
CA ILE A 277 -6.61 -10.55 22.65
C ILE A 277 -7.71 -11.26 23.43
N ALA A 278 -7.49 -12.55 23.71
CA ALA A 278 -8.29 -13.25 24.68
C ALA A 278 -8.19 -12.40 25.94
N ALA A 279 -9.27 -11.69 26.29
CA ALA A 279 -9.41 -11.16 27.62
C ALA A 279 -9.26 -12.38 28.53
N THR A 280 -8.12 -12.46 29.21
CA THR A 280 -7.95 -13.40 30.32
C THR A 280 -9.08 -13.09 31.29
N ALA A 281 -10.09 -13.95 31.29
CA ALA A 281 -11.08 -13.96 32.34
C ALA A 281 -10.32 -14.24 33.63
N SER A 282 -10.18 -13.21 34.45
CA SER A 282 -9.83 -13.36 35.85
C SER A 282 -10.91 -14.22 36.50
N GLN A 283 -10.53 -15.44 36.89
CA GLN A 283 -11.24 -16.21 37.91
C GLN A 283 -11.03 -15.54 39.27
#